data_AF-A0A971N5R1-F1
#
_entry.id   AF-A0A971N5R1-F1
#
_cell.length_a   1.000
_cell.length_b   1.000
_cell.length_c   1.000
_cell.angle_alpha   90.00
_cell.angle_beta   90.00
_cell.angle_gamma   90.00
#
_symmetry.space_group_name_H-M   'P 1'
#
loop_
_entity.id
_entity.type
_entity.pdbx_description
1 polymer ?
#
loop_
_entity_poly.entity_id
_entity_poly.type
_entity_poly.pdbx_seq_one_letter_code
_entity_poly.pdbx_strand_id
1 'polypeptide(L)' 'MRRQKAKSFVRVKGRLLQFITAFGLTFSVTVGFFLGYRVGKVFGVEFYAGVGGALVGFGVGLGYLIWLAGREDGG' A
#
# COMPACT_ATOMS: atom_id res chain seq x y z
N MET A 1 -8.99 -26.86 -22.55
CA MET A 1 -9.31 -25.41 -22.51
C MET A 1 -9.08 -24.81 -21.10
N ARG A 2 -7.83 -24.58 -20.66
CA ARG A 2 -7.52 -24.02 -19.30
C ARG A 2 -6.37 -22.99 -19.26
N ARG A 3 -5.92 -22.46 -20.41
CA ARG A 3 -4.74 -21.56 -20.48
C ARG A 3 -5.04 -20.08 -20.71
N GLN A 4 -6.29 -19.68 -20.98
CA GLN A 4 -6.61 -18.27 -21.27
C GLN A 4 -6.82 -17.38 -20.02
N LYS A 5 -7.24 -17.92 -18.87
CA LYS A 5 -7.47 -17.11 -17.66
C LYS A 5 -6.19 -16.52 -17.05
N ALA A 6 -5.04 -17.15 -17.24
CA ALA A 6 -3.77 -16.68 -16.67
C ALA A 6 -3.22 -15.41 -17.36
N LYS A 7 -3.44 -15.24 -18.67
CA LYS A 7 -2.91 -14.09 -19.43
C LYS A 7 -3.60 -12.76 -19.06
N SER A 8 -4.88 -12.81 -18.68
CA SER A 8 -5.61 -11.63 -18.22
C SER A 8 -5.13 -11.18 -16.84
N PHE A 9 -4.91 -12.12 -15.92
CA PHE A 9 -4.50 -11.83 -14.54
C PHE A 9 -3.13 -11.14 -14.48
N VAL A 10 -2.16 -11.53 -15.33
CA VAL A 10 -0.83 -10.92 -15.39
C VAL A 10 -0.90 -9.47 -15.87
N ARG A 11 -1.80 -9.14 -16.81
CA ARG A 11 -1.97 -7.79 -17.35
C ARG A 11 -2.66 -6.85 -16.34
N VAL A 12 -3.61 -7.37 -15.57
CA VAL A 12 -4.23 -6.64 -14.45
C VAL A 12 -3.21 -6.43 -13.33
N LYS A 13 -2.38 -7.42 -13.03
CA LYS A 13 -1.34 -7.33 -12.01
C LYS A 13 -0.32 -6.24 -12.34
N GLY A 14 0.11 -6.09 -13.60
CA GLY A 14 1.01 -5.01 -14.01
C GLY A 14 0.40 -3.60 -13.90
N ARG A 15 -0.88 -3.45 -14.25
CA ARG A 15 -1.59 -2.16 -14.12
C ARG A 15 -1.88 -1.81 -12.66
N LEU A 16 -2.23 -2.81 -11.86
CA LEU A 16 -2.42 -2.66 -10.41
C LEU A 16 -1.09 -2.35 -9.73
N LEU A 17 0.02 -2.98 -10.18
CA LEU A 17 1.34 -2.67 -9.69
C LEU A 17 1.72 -1.23 -10.00
N GLN A 18 1.55 -0.75 -11.24
CA GLN A 18 1.73 0.67 -11.59
C GLN A 18 0.85 1.61 -10.76
N PHE A 19 -0.40 1.23 -10.50
CA PHE A 19 -1.29 1.99 -9.62
C PHE A 19 -0.79 2.00 -8.18
N ILE A 20 -0.25 0.88 -7.69
CA ILE A 20 0.37 0.79 -6.36
C ILE A 20 1.73 1.51 -6.34
N THR A 21 2.46 1.61 -7.44
CA THR A 21 3.70 2.40 -7.45
C THR A 21 3.38 3.90 -7.44
N ALA A 22 2.37 4.34 -8.21
CA ALA A 22 1.98 5.74 -8.31
C ALA A 22 1.13 6.22 -7.12
N PHE A 23 0.22 5.39 -6.62
CA PHE A 23 -0.70 5.71 -5.53
C PHE A 23 -0.50 4.87 -4.29
N GLY A 24 0.31 3.82 -4.29
CA GLY A 24 0.41 2.91 -3.13
C GLY A 24 1.01 3.57 -1.90
N LEU A 25 1.84 4.61 -2.06
CA LEU A 25 2.24 5.44 -0.92
C LEU A 25 1.02 6.19 -0.35
N THR A 26 0.29 6.92 -1.18
CA THR A 26 -0.92 7.67 -0.78
C THR A 26 -1.98 6.74 -0.21
N PHE A 27 -2.19 5.57 -0.82
CA PHE A 27 -3.14 4.55 -0.38
C PHE A 27 -2.69 3.91 0.92
N SER A 28 -1.42 3.58 1.09
CA SER A 28 -0.85 3.05 2.34
C SER A 28 -1.00 4.05 3.49
N VAL A 29 -0.73 5.33 3.23
CA VAL A 29 -0.93 6.42 4.21
C VAL A 29 -2.40 6.60 4.55
N THR A 30 -3.29 6.63 3.55
CA THR A 30 -4.72 6.83 3.74
C THR A 30 -5.35 5.65 4.49
N VAL A 31 -5.03 4.43 4.10
CA VAL A 31 -5.49 3.21 4.78
C VAL A 31 -4.92 3.12 6.19
N GLY A 32 -3.64 3.44 6.38
CA GLY A 32 -2.99 3.51 7.69
C GLY A 32 -3.67 4.53 8.59
N PHE A 33 -3.96 5.73 8.09
CA PHE A 33 -4.70 6.77 8.81
C PHE A 33 -6.11 6.30 9.17
N PHE A 34 -6.83 5.71 8.22
CA PHE A 34 -8.21 5.28 8.44
C PHE A 34 -8.31 4.14 9.46
N LEU A 35 -7.43 3.14 9.38
CA LEU A 35 -7.35 2.08 10.39
C LEU A 35 -6.93 2.65 11.75
N GLY A 36 -5.91 3.50 11.77
CA GLY A 36 -5.44 4.16 13.00
C GLY A 36 -6.54 4.98 13.67
N TYR A 37 -7.29 5.76 12.88
CA TYR A 37 -8.40 6.57 13.36
C TYR A 37 -9.53 5.70 13.92
N ARG A 38 -9.88 4.61 13.22
CA ARG A 38 -10.92 3.67 13.67
C ARG A 38 -10.53 2.96 14.97
N VAL A 39 -9.25 2.60 15.12
CA VAL A 39 -8.72 2.01 16.37
C VAL A 39 -8.68 3.07 17.48
N GLY A 40 -8.25 4.29 17.18
CA GLY A 40 -8.19 5.40 18.14
C GLY A 40 -9.55 5.83 18.67
N LYS A 41 -10.61 5.69 17.85
CA LYS A 41 -12.00 5.92 18.26
C LYS A 41 -12.44 5.06 19.44
N VAL A 42 -11.87 3.86 19.60
CA VAL A 42 -12.16 2.98 20.76
C VAL A 42 -11.54 3.53 22.04
N PHE A 43 -10.41 4.23 21.94
CA PHE A 43 -9.62 4.71 23.08
C PHE A 43 -9.75 6.23 23.31
N GLY A 44 -10.59 6.94 22.55
CA GLY A 44 -10.73 8.40 22.63
C GLY A 44 -9.53 9.20 22.11
N VAL A 45 -8.58 8.54 21.43
CA VAL A 45 -7.34 9.14 20.87
C VAL A 45 -7.36 9.10 19.34
N GLU A 46 -8.53 9.36 18.76
CA GLU A 46 -8.86 9.18 17.34
C GLU A 46 -7.83 9.84 16.42
N PHE A 47 -7.45 11.08 16.73
CA PHE A 47 -6.53 11.86 15.91
C PHE A 47 -5.09 11.35 16.02
N TYR A 48 -4.60 11.09 17.24
CA TYR A 48 -3.24 10.61 17.47
C TYR A 48 -3.02 9.21 16.92
N ALA A 49 -4.01 8.32 17.09
CA ALA A 49 -3.94 6.98 16.52
C ALA A 49 -4.06 7.00 14.99
N GLY A 50 -4.86 7.91 14.41
CA GLY A 50 -4.91 8.15 12.97
C GLY A 50 -3.56 8.60 12.43
N VAL A 51 -2.94 9.62 13.04
CA VAL A 51 -1.60 10.09 12.67
C VAL A 51 -0.55 8.98 12.84
N GLY A 52 -0.60 8.23 13.93
CA GLY A 52 0.29 7.08 14.15
C GLY A 52 0.13 6.01 13.07
N GLY A 53 -1.11 5.66 12.72
CA GLY A 53 -1.42 4.74 11.64
C GLY A 53 -0.94 5.24 10.27
N ALA A 54 -1.07 6.55 10.01
CA ALA A 54 -0.55 7.17 8.79
C ALA A 54 0.98 7.08 8.70
N LEU A 55 1.69 7.31 9.81
CA LEU A 55 3.14 7.20 9.89
C LEU A 55 3.62 5.76 9.66
N VAL A 56 2.94 4.77 10.24
CA VAL A 56 3.21 3.36 10.00
C VAL A 56 2.95 3.01 8.53
N GLY A 57 1.81 3.44 7.97
CA GLY A 57 1.47 3.24 6.56
C GLY A 57 2.47 3.92 5.61
N PHE A 58 2.98 5.10 5.97
CA PHE A 58 4.02 5.80 5.22
C PHE A 58 5.34 5.02 5.25
N GLY A 59 5.77 4.56 6.42
CA GLY A 59 6.99 3.76 6.57
C GLY A 59 6.95 2.45 5.79
N VAL A 60 5.81 1.75 5.84
CA VAL A 60 5.59 0.53 5.03
C VAL A 60 5.60 0.84 3.53
N GLY A 61 4.94 1.93 3.12
CA GLY A 61 4.90 2.36 1.72
C GLY A 61 6.28 2.75 1.18
N LEU A 62 7.08 3.47 1.97
CA LEU A 62 8.48 3.78 1.64
C LEU A 62 9.34 2.53 1.59
N GLY A 63 9.25 1.65 2.59
CA GLY A 63 10.00 0.39 2.60
C GLY A 63 9.69 -0.48 1.39
N TYR A 64 8.42 -0.51 0.97
CA TYR A 64 8.00 -1.19 -0.25
C TYR A 64 8.57 -0.53 -1.52
N LEU A 65 8.57 0.81 -1.60
CA LEU A 65 9.16 1.54 -2.72
C LEU A 65 10.67 1.31 -2.84
N ILE A 66 11.39 1.36 -1.70
CA ILE A 66 12.83 1.15 -1.64
C ILE A 66 13.17 -0.29 -2.05
N TRP A 67 12.41 -1.27 -1.56
CA TRP A 67 12.58 -2.67 -1.95
C TRP A 67 12.28 -2.91 -3.43
N LEU A 68 11.27 -2.24 -3.97
CA LEU A 68 10.93 -2.35 -5.39
C LEU A 68 12.03 -1.73 -6.26
N ALA A 69 12.48 -0.52 -5.93
CA ALA A 69 13.58 0.15 -6.62
C ALA A 69 14.87 -0.70 -6.61
N GLY A 70 15.23 -1.29 -5.46
CA GLY A 70 16.39 -2.17 -5.37
C GLY A 70 16.27 -3.50 -6.13
N ARG A 71 15.06 -3.90 -6.56
CA ARG A 71 14.89 -5.04 -7.49
C ARG A 71 15.00 -4.63 -8.95
N GLU A 72 14.69 -3.40 -9.30
CA GLU A 72 14.81 -2.87 -10.67
C GLU A 72 16.28 -2.62 -11.05
N ASP A 73 17.14 -2.30 -10.08
CA ASP A 73 18.58 -2.05 -10.30
C ASP A 73 19.47 -3.31 -10.33
N GLY A 74 18.92 -4.49 -10.04
CA GLY A 74 19.65 -5.76 -9.93
C GLY A 74 19.35 -6.80 -11.02
N GLY A 75 18.71 -6.39 -12.12
CA GLY A 75 18.41 -7.23 -13.29
C GLY A 75 19.31 -6.96 -14.49
#